data_AF-A0A835I0G2-F1
#
_entry.id   AF-A0A835I0G2-F1
#
_cell.length_a   1.000
_cell.length_b   1.000
_cell.length_c   1.000
_cell.angle_alpha   90.00
_cell.angle_beta   90.00
_cell.angle_gamma   90.00
#
_symmetry.space_group_name_H-M   'P 1'
#
loop_
_entity.id
_entity.type
_entity.pdbx_description
1 polymer ?
#
loop_
_entity_poly.entity_id
_entity_poly.type
_entity_poly.pdbx_seq_one_letter_code
_entity_poly.pdbx_strand_id
1 'polypeptide(L)'
;MIYKYDFFFPNELGMTLRSVLMVIEVIWEQVACSLCSKTMEREILAVHKGENCPQRIVTCEFCEFPLPAVDLSEHQEVCGNRTEYCHLCSRYIRLRERNDHEMRVHGSSDSTAGPSRDASAPERREHGAERRRRHGVSQKHLLFTIAITGIAVLLGSMFFQRKTEARDLQ
;
A
#
# COMPACT_ATOMS: atom_id res chain seq x y z
N MET A 1 -12.06 24.94 0.71
CA MET A 1 -12.81 23.99 1.55
C MET A 1 -12.17 24.03 2.92
N ILE A 2 -12.73 24.83 3.83
CA ILE A 2 -12.26 24.92 5.22
C ILE A 2 -12.94 23.76 5.95
N TYR A 3 -12.15 22.83 6.46
CA TYR A 3 -12.67 21.67 7.17
C TYR A 3 -13.46 22.15 8.39
N LYS A 4 -14.68 21.64 8.46
CA LYS A 4 -15.67 21.84 9.50
C LYS A 4 -15.12 21.17 10.77
N TYR A 5 -14.35 21.93 11.55
CA TYR A 5 -14.03 21.53 12.91
C TYR A 5 -15.32 21.70 13.72
N ASP A 6 -16.04 20.59 13.94
CA ASP A 6 -17.05 20.49 14.98
C ASP A 6 -16.35 20.55 16.35
N PHE A 7 -15.79 21.72 16.70
CA PHE A 7 -15.49 22.04 18.08
C PHE A 7 -16.84 22.23 18.77
N PHE A 8 -17.23 21.23 19.55
CA PHE A 8 -18.29 21.35 20.54
C PHE A 8 -17.84 22.39 21.58
N PHE A 9 -18.05 23.67 21.29
CA PHE A 9 -17.90 24.75 22.26
C PHE A 9 -19.18 24.78 23.09
N PRO A 10 -19.17 24.36 24.37
CA PRO A 10 -20.29 24.66 25.26
C PRO A 10 -20.44 26.19 25.32
N ASN A 11 -21.58 26.66 24.82
CA ASN A 11 -21.93 28.06 24.65
C ASN A 11 -22.19 28.78 25.98
N GLU A 12 -21.22 28.91 26.90
CA GLU A 12 -21.46 29.66 28.16
C GLU A 12 -20.30 30.52 28.71
N LEU A 13 -19.18 30.68 28.01
CA LEU A 13 -18.13 31.61 28.46
C LEU A 13 -17.69 32.51 27.30
N GLY A 14 -17.89 33.82 27.47
CA GLY A 14 -17.59 34.87 26.49
C GLY A 14 -16.11 34.92 26.08
N MET A 15 -15.71 34.03 25.17
CA MET A 15 -14.40 34.07 24.54
C MET A 15 -14.35 35.22 23.56
N THR A 16 -13.42 36.15 23.79
CA THR A 16 -13.16 37.27 22.86
C THR A 16 -12.57 36.75 21.55
N LEU A 17 -12.72 37.50 20.46
CA LEU A 17 -12.07 37.18 19.17
C LEU A 17 -10.55 36.95 19.33
N ARG A 18 -9.91 37.69 20.25
CA ARG A 18 -8.51 37.50 20.66
C ARG A 18 -8.25 36.14 21.30
N SER A 19 -9.17 35.68 22.16
CA SER A 19 -9.09 34.36 22.80
C SER A 19 -9.24 33.24 21.77
N VAL A 20 -10.17 33.38 20.83
CA VAL A 20 -10.35 32.42 19.73
C VAL A 20 -9.14 32.40 18.80
N LEU A 21 -8.58 33.57 18.45
CA LEU A 21 -7.33 33.66 17.67
C LEU A 21 -6.15 33.03 18.40
N MET A 22 -6.00 33.24 19.71
CA MET A 22 -4.95 32.59 20.50
C MET A 22 -5.10 31.07 20.52
N VAL A 23 -6.32 30.56 20.70
CA VAL A 23 -6.58 29.11 20.68
C VAL A 23 -6.26 28.55 19.30
N ILE A 24 -6.62 29.26 18.23
CA ILE A 24 -6.22 28.91 16.86
C ILE A 24 -4.67 28.89 16.78
N GLU A 25 -3.97 29.99 17.05
CA GLU A 25 -2.50 30.06 16.97
C GLU A 25 -1.77 28.98 17.80
N VAL A 26 -2.29 28.61 18.97
CA VAL A 26 -1.76 27.53 19.82
C VAL A 26 -2.07 26.13 19.26
N ILE A 27 -3.18 25.95 18.54
CA ILE A 27 -3.55 24.68 17.89
C ILE A 27 -2.72 24.45 16.60
N TRP A 28 -2.38 25.50 15.84
CA TRP A 28 -1.59 25.37 14.60
C TRP A 28 -0.06 25.37 14.81
N GLU A 29 0.42 24.80 15.92
CA GLU A 29 1.86 24.69 16.19
C GLU A 29 2.52 23.71 15.21
N GLN A 30 3.37 24.27 14.35
CA GLN A 30 4.09 23.53 13.32
C GLN A 30 5.40 22.95 13.88
N VAL A 31 5.58 21.64 13.74
CA VAL A 31 6.76 20.91 14.23
C VAL A 31 7.51 20.27 13.07
N ALA A 32 8.84 20.34 13.12
CA ALA A 32 9.70 19.70 12.13
C ALA A 32 9.88 18.21 12.42
N CYS A 33 9.82 17.39 11.37
CA CYS A 33 10.16 15.98 11.45
C CYS A 33 11.68 15.80 11.59
N SER A 34 12.11 15.04 12.59
CA SER A 34 13.52 14.76 12.86
C SER A 34 14.23 13.92 11.79
N LEU A 35 13.48 13.19 10.95
CA LEU A 35 14.05 12.30 9.94
C LEU A 35 14.20 12.97 8.56
N CYS A 36 13.24 13.82 8.18
CA CYS A 36 13.19 14.42 6.84
C CYS A 36 13.19 15.96 6.85
N SER A 37 13.22 16.57 8.04
CA SER A 37 13.22 18.03 8.27
C SER A 37 12.04 18.79 7.67
N LYS A 38 10.98 18.10 7.21
CA LYS A 38 9.73 18.75 6.78
C LYS A 38 8.94 19.24 7.98
N THR A 39 8.32 20.40 7.84
CA THR A 39 7.45 21.00 8.86
C THR A 39 6.00 20.56 8.65
N MET A 40 5.29 20.24 9.74
CA MET A 40 3.92 19.75 9.71
C MET A 40 3.21 19.99 11.06
N GLU A 41 1.89 19.89 11.11
CA GLU A 41 1.13 20.00 12.37
C GLU A 41 1.54 18.89 13.37
N ARG A 42 1.46 19.20 14.66
CA ARG A 42 1.85 18.28 15.74
C ARG A 42 1.02 17.00 15.71
N GLU A 43 -0.27 17.09 15.41
CA GLU A 43 -1.18 15.93 15.36
C GLU A 43 -0.78 14.93 14.27
N ILE A 44 -0.30 15.42 13.11
CA ILE A 44 0.05 14.58 11.97
C ILE A 44 1.49 14.05 12.03
N LEU A 45 2.33 14.56 12.93
CA LEU A 45 3.74 14.16 13.05
C LEU A 45 3.91 12.66 13.35
N ALA A 46 3.02 12.09 14.17
CA ALA A 46 3.06 10.66 14.53
C ALA A 46 2.78 9.78 13.30
N VAL A 47 1.70 10.09 12.57
CA VAL A 47 1.31 9.39 11.33
C VAL A 47 2.36 9.59 10.24
N HIS A 48 2.95 10.79 10.16
CA HIS A 48 4.05 11.05 9.24
C HIS A 48 5.24 10.13 9.53
N LYS A 49 5.73 10.08 10.77
CA LYS A 49 6.90 9.25 11.13
C LYS A 49 6.66 7.76 10.86
N GLY A 50 5.44 7.27 11.11
CA GLY A 50 5.10 5.86 10.92
C GLY A 50 4.89 5.46 9.46
N GLU A 51 4.19 6.29 8.68
CA GLU A 51 3.65 5.83 7.38
C GLU A 51 4.11 6.67 6.19
N ASN A 52 4.29 7.98 6.36
CA ASN A 52 4.48 8.89 5.23
C ASN A 52 5.91 9.42 5.09
N CYS A 53 6.75 9.27 6.11
CA CYS A 53 8.09 9.79 6.09
C CYS A 53 8.92 9.04 5.04
N PRO A 54 9.55 9.74 4.09
CA PRO A 54 10.40 9.09 3.07
C PRO A 54 11.68 8.50 3.67
N GLN A 55 12.11 9.04 4.81
CA GLN A 55 13.29 8.60 5.56
C GLN A 55 12.96 7.58 6.66
N ARG A 56 11.71 7.08 6.73
CA ARG A 56 11.40 5.99 7.66
C ARG A 56 12.13 4.72 7.22
N ILE A 57 12.56 3.92 8.19
CA ILE A 57 13.19 2.63 7.92
C ILE A 57 12.11 1.58 7.66
N VAL A 58 12.24 0.89 6.53
CA VAL A 58 11.37 -0.22 6.09
C VAL A 58 12.27 -1.36 5.62
N THR A 59 11.84 -2.60 5.82
CA THR A 59 12.59 -3.78 5.40
C THR A 59 12.23 -4.20 3.98
N CYS A 60 13.22 -4.63 3.20
CA CYS A 60 12.99 -5.27 1.91
C CYS A 60 12.21 -6.59 2.08
N GLU A 61 11.18 -6.82 1.26
CA GLU A 61 10.35 -8.04 1.33
C GLU A 61 11.07 -9.30 0.82
N PHE A 62 12.19 -9.15 0.11
CA PHE A 62 12.94 -10.26 -0.47
C PHE A 62 14.14 -10.70 0.37
N CYS A 63 14.89 -9.73 0.91
CA CYS A 63 16.15 -9.95 1.63
C CYS A 63 16.15 -9.45 3.08
N GLU A 64 15.03 -8.89 3.55
CA GLU A 64 14.84 -8.39 4.92
C GLU A 64 15.79 -7.26 5.33
N PHE A 65 16.55 -6.71 4.39
CA PHE A 65 17.50 -5.64 4.66
C PHE A 65 16.77 -4.32 4.98
N PRO A 66 17.13 -3.64 6.10
CA PRO A 66 16.50 -2.37 6.49
C PRO A 66 17.04 -1.20 5.67
N LEU A 67 16.14 -0.42 5.06
CA LEU A 67 16.47 0.70 4.19
C LEU A 67 15.50 1.88 4.41
N PRO A 68 15.90 3.11 4.06
CA PRO A 68 14.96 4.22 3.93
C PRO A 68 13.87 3.90 2.91
N ALA A 69 12.63 4.32 3.18
CA ALA A 69 11.49 4.09 2.28
C ALA A 69 11.69 4.69 0.87
N VAL A 70 12.48 5.77 0.75
CA VAL A 70 12.84 6.40 -0.52
C VAL A 70 13.66 5.48 -1.43
N ASP A 71 14.55 4.68 -0.87
CA ASP A 71 15.47 3.81 -1.63
C ASP A 71 14.90 2.40 -1.83
N LEU A 72 13.83 2.06 -1.10
CA LEU A 72 13.27 0.71 -1.05
C LEU A 72 12.81 0.22 -2.43
N SER A 73 12.19 1.08 -3.25
CA SER A 73 11.69 0.68 -4.57
C SER A 73 12.82 0.31 -5.53
N GLU A 74 13.86 1.13 -5.62
CA GLU A 74 15.02 0.87 -6.46
C GLU A 74 15.74 -0.40 -6.00
N HIS A 75 15.90 -0.55 -4.68
CA HIS A 75 16.45 -1.77 -4.11
C HIS A 75 15.62 -3.01 -4.46
N GLN A 76 14.28 -2.96 -4.37
CA GLN A 76 13.40 -4.09 -4.67
C GLN A 76 13.41 -4.50 -6.15
N GLU A 77 13.66 -3.56 -7.07
CA GLU A 77 13.82 -3.86 -8.49
C GLU A 77 15.06 -4.71 -8.74
N VAL A 78 16.19 -4.38 -8.11
CA VAL A 78 17.43 -5.14 -8.25
C VAL A 78 17.38 -6.42 -7.41
N CYS A 79 17.03 -6.31 -6.14
CA CYS A 79 17.01 -7.42 -5.18
C CYS A 79 16.01 -8.51 -5.57
N GLY A 80 14.83 -8.15 -6.09
CA GLY A 80 13.83 -9.13 -6.51
C GLY A 80 14.23 -9.94 -7.75
N ASN A 81 15.11 -9.38 -8.60
CA ASN A 81 15.61 -10.03 -9.81
C ASN A 81 16.81 -10.96 -9.55
N ARG A 82 17.47 -10.82 -8.39
CA ARG A 82 18.50 -11.77 -7.97
C ARG A 82 17.90 -13.18 -7.91
N THR A 83 18.69 -14.15 -8.33
CA THR A 83 18.32 -15.57 -8.28
C THR A 83 18.98 -16.28 -7.11
N GLU A 84 18.30 -17.32 -6.63
CA GLU A 84 18.81 -18.27 -5.65
C GLU A 84 18.59 -19.69 -6.16
N TYR A 85 19.35 -20.63 -5.61
CA TYR A 85 19.28 -22.02 -6.00
C TYR A 85 18.31 -22.78 -5.09
N CYS A 86 17.26 -23.36 -5.67
CA CYS A 86 16.38 -24.27 -4.97
C CYS A 86 17.00 -25.67 -4.92
N HIS A 87 17.35 -26.14 -3.73
CA HIS A 87 17.95 -27.47 -3.53
C HIS A 87 16.97 -28.63 -3.76
N LEU A 88 15.67 -28.40 -3.63
CA LEU A 88 14.64 -29.45 -3.76
C LEU A 88 14.39 -29.85 -5.21
N CYS A 89 14.34 -28.87 -6.13
CA CYS A 89 14.14 -29.14 -7.55
C CYS A 89 15.34 -28.79 -8.43
N SER A 90 16.48 -28.42 -7.83
CA SER A 90 17.73 -28.08 -8.52
C SER A 90 17.60 -26.97 -9.58
N ARG A 91 16.72 -25.99 -9.36
CA ARG A 91 16.49 -24.87 -10.29
C ARG A 91 16.88 -23.54 -9.66
N TYR A 92 17.40 -22.62 -10.48
CA TYR A 92 17.55 -21.23 -10.09
C TYR A 92 16.21 -20.51 -10.19
N ILE A 93 15.80 -19.86 -9.11
CA ILE A 93 14.54 -19.15 -9.00
C ILE A 93 14.81 -17.70 -8.59
N ARG A 94 14.01 -16.75 -9.07
CA ARG A 94 14.14 -15.34 -8.65
C ARG A 94 13.58 -15.18 -7.24
N LEU A 95 14.17 -14.29 -6.43
CA LEU A 95 13.68 -14.04 -5.08
C LEU A 95 12.21 -13.61 -5.06
N ARG A 96 11.78 -12.78 -6.02
CA ARG A 96 10.37 -12.36 -6.15
C ARG A 96 9.41 -13.53 -6.41
N GLU A 97 9.92 -14.62 -6.98
CA GLU A 97 9.15 -15.81 -7.35
C GLU A 97 9.27 -16.93 -6.30
N ARG A 98 10.06 -16.74 -5.22
CA ARG A 98 10.35 -17.77 -4.21
C ARG A 98 9.09 -18.37 -3.59
N ASN A 99 8.20 -17.53 -3.05
CA ASN A 99 6.99 -18.00 -2.37
C ASN A 99 6.04 -18.73 -3.34
N ASP A 100 5.93 -18.21 -4.57
CA ASP A 100 5.16 -18.83 -5.65
C ASP A 100 5.74 -20.19 -6.06
N HIS A 101 7.07 -20.29 -6.10
CA HIS A 101 7.78 -21.52 -6.40
C HIS A 101 7.57 -22.56 -5.31
N GLU A 102 7.71 -22.18 -4.04
CA GLU A 102 7.47 -23.07 -2.90
C GLU A 102 6.04 -23.62 -2.94
N MET A 103 5.03 -22.77 -3.11
CA MET A 103 3.64 -23.22 -3.15
C MET A 103 3.32 -24.11 -4.35
N ARG A 104 3.81 -23.79 -5.56
CA ARG A 104 3.43 -24.53 -6.78
C ARG A 104 4.26 -25.79 -7.02
N VAL A 105 5.52 -25.80 -6.59
CA VAL A 105 6.46 -26.89 -6.84
C VAL A 105 6.61 -27.79 -5.61
N HIS A 106 6.50 -27.22 -4.41
CA HIS A 106 6.69 -27.92 -3.14
C HIS A 106 5.45 -27.94 -2.23
N GLY A 107 4.40 -27.19 -2.56
CA GLY A 107 3.19 -27.05 -1.74
C GLY A 107 2.25 -28.26 -1.75
N SER A 108 2.77 -29.47 -1.98
CA SER A 108 1.99 -30.71 -1.94
C SER A 108 2.69 -31.80 -1.13
N SER A 109 2.36 -31.86 0.17
CA SER A 109 2.44 -33.11 0.93
C SER A 109 1.45 -33.08 2.10
N ASP A 110 0.16 -33.22 1.78
CA ASP A 110 -0.77 -33.93 2.67
C ASP A 110 -1.99 -34.43 1.90
N SER A 111 -1.75 -35.41 1.03
CA SER A 111 -2.74 -36.44 0.65
C SER A 111 -2.05 -37.52 -0.16
N THR A 112 -1.89 -38.66 0.50
CA THR A 112 -1.47 -39.96 -0.02
C THR A 112 -2.32 -40.37 -1.22
N ALA A 113 -1.81 -40.19 -2.43
CA ALA A 113 -2.19 -40.99 -3.61
C ALA A 113 -1.12 -40.77 -4.70
N GLY A 114 -0.16 -41.71 -4.80
CA GLY A 114 0.88 -41.63 -5.81
C GLY A 114 0.33 -41.82 -7.23
N PRO A 115 1.03 -41.32 -8.24
CA PRO A 115 1.07 -41.94 -9.54
C PRO A 115 2.48 -42.49 -9.78
N SER A 116 2.58 -43.82 -9.79
CA SER A 116 3.64 -44.49 -10.54
C SER A 116 3.45 -44.16 -12.00
N ARG A 117 4.48 -43.57 -12.63
CA ARG A 117 4.88 -43.85 -14.01
C ARG A 117 6.26 -43.25 -14.29
N ASP A 118 7.17 -44.18 -14.55
CA ASP A 118 8.49 -43.97 -15.14
C ASP A 118 8.41 -43.20 -16.47
N ALA A 119 9.40 -42.33 -16.72
CA ALA A 119 10.35 -42.45 -17.84
C ALA A 119 11.07 -41.12 -18.16
N SER A 120 12.40 -41.19 -18.09
CA SER A 120 13.39 -40.58 -18.99
C SER A 120 13.65 -39.06 -19.00
N ALA A 121 14.94 -38.74 -18.82
CA ALA A 121 15.65 -37.47 -19.02
C ALA A 121 15.81 -37.09 -20.53
N PRO A 122 16.67 -36.12 -20.90
CA PRO A 122 16.55 -34.67 -20.75
C PRO A 122 16.47 -33.98 -22.13
N GLU A 123 15.82 -32.82 -22.27
CA GLU A 123 15.97 -32.01 -23.50
C GLU A 123 16.04 -30.51 -23.22
N ARG A 124 17.19 -29.92 -23.56
CA ARG A 124 17.35 -28.49 -23.82
C ARG A 124 16.41 -28.09 -24.94
N ARG A 125 15.66 -26.98 -24.81
CA ARG A 125 15.50 -25.95 -25.87
C ARG A 125 15.22 -24.59 -25.23
N GLU A 126 16.15 -23.66 -25.46
CA GLU A 126 15.86 -22.23 -25.51
C GLU A 126 14.99 -21.97 -26.74
N HIS A 127 13.91 -21.18 -26.62
CA HIS A 127 13.39 -20.35 -27.70
C HIS A 127 12.59 -19.19 -27.07
N GLY A 128 12.84 -18.00 -27.61
CA GLY A 128 12.48 -16.73 -27.02
C GLY A 128 11.05 -16.26 -27.27
N ALA A 129 10.75 -15.17 -26.55
CA ALA A 129 9.80 -14.12 -26.86
C ALA A 129 8.41 -14.54 -27.38
N GLU A 130 7.43 -14.54 -26.47
CA GLU A 130 6.13 -13.95 -26.78
C GLU A 130 5.71 -13.05 -25.60
N ARG A 131 5.61 -11.75 -25.89
CA ARG A 131 4.97 -10.78 -25.02
C ARG A 131 3.53 -11.21 -24.78
N ARG A 132 3.21 -11.65 -23.57
CA ARG A 132 1.91 -11.35 -22.97
C ARG A 132 2.11 -10.78 -21.58
N ARG A 133 2.05 -9.44 -21.53
CA ARG A 133 1.70 -8.69 -20.32
C ARG A 133 0.47 -9.36 -19.71
N ARG A 134 0.66 -10.12 -18.64
CA ARG A 134 -0.43 -10.41 -17.70
C ARG A 134 -0.16 -9.55 -16.49
N HIS A 135 -0.91 -8.45 -16.45
CA HIS A 135 -0.90 -7.45 -15.42
C HIS A 135 -1.23 -8.12 -14.09
N GLY A 136 -0.20 -8.52 -13.33
CA GLY A 136 -0.34 -8.95 -11.95
C GLY A 136 -0.61 -7.72 -11.10
N VAL A 137 -1.84 -7.19 -11.16
CA VAL A 137 -2.31 -6.16 -10.25
C VAL A 137 -2.21 -6.76 -8.86
N SER A 138 -1.29 -6.25 -8.04
CA SER A 138 -1.19 -6.56 -6.62
C SER A 138 -2.60 -6.51 -6.04
N GLN A 139 -3.04 -7.60 -5.41
CA GLN A 139 -4.38 -7.75 -4.82
C GLN A 139 -4.77 -6.54 -3.96
N LYS A 140 -3.78 -5.87 -3.36
CA LYS A 140 -3.93 -4.60 -2.63
C LYS A 140 -4.42 -3.47 -3.55
N HIS A 141 -3.83 -3.28 -4.72
CA HIS A 141 -4.25 -2.28 -5.70
C HIS A 141 -5.64 -2.57 -6.29
N LEU A 142 -6.00 -3.85 -6.48
CA LEU A 142 -7.34 -4.24 -6.92
C LEU A 142 -8.39 -3.88 -5.85
N LEU A 143 -8.12 -4.20 -4.58
CA LEU A 143 -8.98 -3.84 -3.45
C LEU A 143 -9.09 -2.32 -3.28
N PHE A 144 -7.99 -1.57 -3.44
CA PHE A 144 -8.00 -0.11 -3.46
C PHE A 144 -8.88 0.45 -4.59
N THR A 145 -8.77 -0.09 -5.81
CA THR A 145 -9.62 0.35 -6.94
C THR A 145 -11.10 0.02 -6.75
N ILE A 146 -11.43 -1.14 -6.17
CA ILE A 146 -12.82 -1.51 -5.85
C ILE A 146 -13.38 -0.58 -4.76
N ALA A 147 -12.59 -0.24 -3.74
CA ALA A 147 -13.02 0.70 -2.69
C ALA A 147 -13.23 2.13 -3.23
N ILE A 148 -12.32 2.63 -4.07
CA ILE A 148 -12.42 3.99 -4.65
C ILE A 148 -13.64 4.11 -5.58
N THR A 149 -13.87 3.12 -6.44
CA THR A 149 -15.02 3.12 -7.34
C THR A 149 -16.34 2.99 -6.58
N GLY A 150 -16.40 2.18 -5.52
CA GLY A 150 -17.57 2.08 -4.65
C GLY A 150 -17.93 3.40 -3.95
N ILE A 151 -16.94 4.12 -3.42
CA ILE A 151 -17.14 5.43 -2.76
C ILE A 151 -17.65 6.48 -3.76
N ALA A 152 -17.12 6.50 -4.99
CA ALA A 152 -17.56 7.44 -6.03
C ALA A 152 -19.03 7.24 -6.45
N VAL A 153 -19.49 5.98 -6.55
CA VAL A 153 -20.87 5.65 -6.89
C VAL A 153 -21.84 6.03 -5.77
N LEU A 154 -21.46 5.80 -4.51
CA LEU A 154 -22.28 6.17 -3.35
C LEU A 154 -22.39 7.69 -3.17
N LEU A 155 -21.29 8.42 -3.36
CA LEU A 155 -21.34 9.89 -3.31
C LEU A 155 -22.10 10.48 -4.50
N GLY A 156 -21.97 9.88 -5.69
CA GLY A 156 -22.70 10.29 -6.89
C GLY A 156 -24.22 10.13 -6.73
N SER A 157 -24.68 9.01 -6.17
CA SER A 157 -26.13 8.77 -5.98
C SER A 157 -26.74 9.73 -4.95
N MET A 158 -26.03 10.07 -3.87
CA MET A 158 -26.52 11.05 -2.88
C MET A 158 -26.58 12.48 -3.44
N PHE A 159 -25.62 12.87 -4.28
CA PHE A 159 -25.64 14.18 -4.94
C PHE A 159 -26.71 14.28 -6.03
N PHE A 160 -27.02 13.18 -6.71
CA PHE A 160 -28.12 13.14 -7.67
C PHE A 160 -29.49 13.10 -6.99
N GLN A 161 -29.66 12.37 -5.89
CA GLN A 161 -30.90 12.36 -5.09
C GLN A 161 -31.27 13.76 -4.58
N ARG A 162 -30.28 14.51 -4.03
CA ARG A 162 -30.47 15.90 -3.61
C ARG A 162 -30.84 16.85 -4.76
N LYS A 163 -30.42 16.55 -5.99
CA LYS A 163 -30.71 17.38 -7.16
C LYS A 163 -32.09 17.10 -7.77
N THR A 164 -32.66 15.91 -7.53
CA THR A 164 -34.06 15.59 -7.85
C THR A 164 -35.04 16.18 -6.84
N GLU A 165 -34.76 16.15 -5.54
CA GLU A 165 -35.62 16.80 -4.53
C GLU A 165 -35.71 18.33 -4.67
N ALA A 166 -34.65 18.96 -5.19
CA ALA A 166 -34.63 20.40 -5.47
C ALA A 166 -35.34 20.80 -6.79
N ARG A 167 -35.74 19.82 -7.63
CA ARG A 167 -36.40 20.07 -8.92
C ARG A 167 -37.91 19.82 -8.89
N ASP A 168 -38.43 19.10 -7.90
CA ASP A 168 -39.86 18.85 -7.71
C ASP A 168 -40.54 19.88 -6.78
N LEU A 169 -39.84 20.95 -6.40
CA LEU A 169 -40.32 22.02 -5.51
C LEU A 169 -40.42 23.39 -6.21
N GLN A 170 -40.55 23.42 -7.53
CA GLN A 170 -40.80 24.62 -8.31
C GLN A 170 -41.96 24.46 -9.29
#